data_AF-Q1HGA1-F1
#
_entry.id   AF-Q1HGA1-F1
#
_cell.length_a   1.000
_cell.length_b   1.000
_cell.length_c   1.000
_cell.angle_alpha   90.00
_cell.angle_beta   90.00
_cell.angle_gamma   90.00
#
_symmetry.space_group_name_H-M   'P 1'
#
loop_
_entity.id
_entity.type
_entity.pdbx_description
1 polymer ?
#
loop_
_entity_poly.entity_id
_entity_poly.type
_entity_poly.pdbx_seq_one_letter_code
_entity_poly.pdbx_strand_id
1 'polypeptide(L)'
;VAPVDSGLWWIILLSAYGKITGDYALQERVDVQTGIRLGLNLCLSDGFDMFPTLLVTDGSCMIDRRMGIHGHPLEIQALFYSALRCAREMLIVNDETKNLVAAINNRLSALSFHIREYYWVDMRKINEIYRYNTEEYSTDAVNKFNIYPDQIPSWLVDWIPEEGGYLIGNLQPAHMDFRFFTLGNLWAIVSSLGTSKQNEGILNLIEARWDDLMGHMPLKICYPALEYEEWRIITGSDPKNTPWSYHNGGSWPTLLWQFTLACIKMGKPELAQKAVALAETRLSMDQWPEYYDTRR
;
A
#
# COMPACT_ATOMS: atom_id res chain seq x y z
N VAL A 1 7.29 -13.63 11.80
CA VAL A 1 7.72 -12.93 10.57
C VAL A 1 8.37 -11.60 10.96
N ALA A 2 9.21 -10.98 10.12
CA ALA A 2 9.83 -9.70 10.44
C ALA A 2 8.82 -8.55 10.26
N PRO A 3 8.45 -7.80 11.30
CA PRO A 3 7.41 -6.77 11.23
C PRO A 3 7.99 -5.44 10.71
N VAL A 4 8.24 -5.37 9.40
CA VAL A 4 8.90 -4.21 8.75
C VAL A 4 8.06 -2.93 8.93
N ASP A 5 6.75 -3.07 8.83
CA ASP A 5 5.77 -1.98 8.98
C ASP A 5 5.80 -1.33 10.38
N SER A 6 6.13 -2.07 11.44
CA SER A 6 6.10 -1.57 12.82
C SER A 6 7.04 -0.38 13.05
N GLY A 7 8.25 -0.42 12.47
CA GLY A 7 9.18 0.70 12.53
C GLY A 7 8.68 1.93 11.76
N LEU A 8 8.01 1.70 10.63
CA LEU A 8 7.43 2.76 9.80
C LEU A 8 6.26 3.43 10.54
N TRP A 9 5.38 2.62 11.13
CA TRP A 9 4.26 3.09 11.95
C TRP A 9 4.74 3.88 13.17
N TRP A 10 5.81 3.45 13.83
CA TRP A 10 6.38 4.19 14.95
C TRP A 10 6.80 5.62 14.57
N ILE A 11 7.46 5.80 13.42
CA ILE A 11 7.84 7.13 12.90
C ILE A 11 6.60 7.97 12.56
N ILE A 12 5.61 7.38 11.90
CA ILE A 12 4.36 8.07 11.53
C ILE A 12 3.60 8.53 12.78
N LEU A 13 3.48 7.65 13.78
CA LEU A 13 2.78 7.93 15.03
C LEU A 13 3.50 9.02 15.85
N LEU A 14 4.83 8.98 15.91
CA LEU A 14 5.63 10.02 16.57
C LEU A 14 5.41 11.40 15.94
N SER A 15 5.32 11.47 14.61
CA SER A 15 5.01 12.71 13.88
C SER A 15 3.60 13.18 14.18
N ALA A 16 2.62 12.27 14.16
CA ALA A 16 1.24 12.58 14.49
C ALA A 16 1.10 13.10 15.93
N TYR A 17 1.77 12.47 16.90
CA TYR A 17 1.81 12.92 18.30
C TYR A 17 2.24 14.38 18.38
N GLY A 18 3.41 14.74 17.86
CA GLY A 18 3.92 16.12 17.97
C GLY A 18 3.04 17.14 17.26
N LYS A 19 2.43 16.77 16.12
CA LYS A 19 1.49 17.64 15.40
C LYS A 19 0.20 17.89 16.18
N ILE A 20 -0.29 16.89 16.91
CA ILE A 20 -1.54 16.98 17.67
C ILE A 20 -1.33 17.68 19.01
N THR A 21 -0.23 17.36 19.72
CA THR A 21 0.02 17.88 21.07
C THR A 21 0.78 19.20 21.07
N GLY A 22 1.53 19.50 20.00
CA GLY A 22 2.52 20.58 19.98
C GLY A 22 3.78 20.29 20.81
N ASP A 23 3.87 19.12 21.44
CA ASP A 23 5.03 18.69 22.23
C ASP A 23 6.08 18.03 21.33
N TYR A 24 7.01 18.86 20.85
CA TYR A 24 8.16 18.42 20.06
C TYR A 24 9.34 17.96 20.95
N ALA A 25 9.30 18.19 22.26
CA ALA A 25 10.40 17.82 23.16
C ALA A 25 10.62 16.31 23.17
N LEU A 26 9.56 15.50 23.05
CA LEU A 26 9.67 14.05 22.87
C LEU A 26 10.46 13.68 21.61
N GLN A 27 10.20 14.37 20.48
CA GLN A 27 10.86 14.10 19.21
C GLN A 27 12.35 14.49 19.26
N GLU A 28 12.69 15.54 20.00
CA GLU A 28 14.07 16.06 20.13
C GLU A 28 14.96 15.24 21.07
N ARG A 29 14.39 14.33 21.88
CA ARG A 29 15.19 13.49 22.78
C ARG A 29 16.22 12.66 22.01
N VAL A 30 17.41 12.54 22.60
CA VAL A 30 18.56 11.84 21.99
C VAL A 30 18.25 10.37 21.68
N ASP A 31 17.54 9.68 22.57
CA ASP A 31 17.14 8.28 22.36
C ASP A 31 16.12 8.14 21.21
N VAL A 32 15.16 9.06 21.12
CA VAL A 32 14.16 9.10 20.04
C VAL A 32 14.81 9.43 18.68
N GLN A 33 15.65 10.47 18.61
CA GLN A 33 16.42 10.79 17.40
C GLN A 33 17.32 9.64 16.97
N THR A 34 17.91 8.92 17.92
CA THR A 34 18.70 7.72 17.62
C THR A 34 17.83 6.59 17.09
N GLY A 35 16.65 6.36 17.65
CA GLY A 35 15.66 5.41 17.13
C GLY A 35 15.25 5.72 15.68
N ILE A 36 14.93 6.98 15.38
CA ILE A 36 14.61 7.43 14.01
C ILE A 36 15.79 7.12 13.07
N ARG A 37 17.02 7.52 13.42
CA ARG A 37 18.20 7.28 12.58
C ARG A 37 18.45 5.79 12.33
N LEU A 38 18.33 4.94 13.35
CA LEU A 38 18.53 3.49 13.22
C LEU A 38 17.49 2.87 12.26
N GLY A 39 16.21 3.22 12.42
CA GLY A 39 15.15 2.73 11.54
C GLY A 39 15.36 3.16 10.09
N LEU A 40 15.73 4.43 9.86
CA LEU A 40 16.00 4.94 8.52
C LEU A 40 17.25 4.33 7.90
N ASN A 41 18.33 4.17 8.66
CA ASN A 41 19.55 3.53 8.15
C ASN A 41 19.28 2.10 7.72
N LEU A 42 18.46 1.33 8.46
CA LEU A 42 18.06 -0.01 8.05
C LEU A 42 17.31 -0.01 6.70
N CYS A 43 16.40 0.94 6.50
CA CYS A 43 15.60 1.04 5.28
C CYS A 43 16.35 1.66 4.08
N LEU A 44 17.36 2.50 4.33
CA LEU A 44 18.10 3.23 3.32
C LEU A 44 19.48 2.62 3.02
N SER A 45 19.83 1.52 3.68
CA SER A 45 21.08 0.81 3.46
C SER A 45 21.22 0.39 1.99
N ASP A 46 22.42 0.55 1.46
CA ASP A 46 22.76 0.04 0.13
C ASP A 46 22.69 -1.48 0.12
N GLY A 47 22.21 -2.04 -0.99
CA GLY A 47 22.08 -3.47 -1.20
C GLY A 47 22.20 -3.83 -2.68
N PHE A 48 21.96 -5.10 -2.99
CA PHE A 48 21.90 -5.57 -4.38
C PHE A 48 20.57 -5.24 -5.07
N ASP A 49 19.58 -4.81 -4.29
CA ASP A 49 18.31 -4.33 -4.84
C ASP A 49 18.52 -2.98 -5.52
N MET A 50 18.21 -2.93 -6.81
CA MET A 50 18.39 -1.76 -7.66
C MET A 50 17.15 -0.86 -7.67
N PHE A 51 16.05 -1.29 -7.05
CA PHE A 51 14.82 -0.51 -6.98
C PHE A 51 14.85 0.49 -5.82
N PRO A 52 14.16 1.65 -5.96
CA PRO A 52 14.01 2.59 -4.84
C PRO A 52 13.05 2.08 -3.76
N THR A 53 12.30 1.01 -4.03
CA THR A 53 11.38 0.34 -3.10
C THR A 53 12.13 -0.44 -2.02
N LEU A 54 11.44 -0.81 -0.95
CA LEU A 54 11.97 -1.74 0.04
C LEU A 54 11.66 -3.18 -0.37
N LEU A 55 12.71 -3.99 -0.46
CA LEU A 55 12.60 -5.44 -0.59
C LEU A 55 12.22 -6.06 0.76
N VAL A 56 11.15 -6.84 0.79
CA VAL A 56 10.68 -7.55 1.99
C VAL A 56 10.33 -9.01 1.71
N THR A 57 10.34 -9.82 2.76
CA THR A 57 9.81 -11.19 2.71
C THR A 57 8.29 -11.20 2.73
N ASP A 58 7.67 -12.34 2.42
CA ASP A 58 6.23 -12.49 2.60
C ASP A 58 5.85 -12.33 4.08
N GLY A 59 4.63 -11.88 4.37
CA GLY A 59 4.15 -11.72 5.75
C GLY A 59 4.73 -10.52 6.53
N SER A 60 5.32 -9.52 5.87
CA SER A 60 6.12 -8.47 6.54
C SER A 60 5.35 -7.19 6.92
N CYS A 61 4.03 -7.20 6.84
CA CYS A 61 3.16 -6.04 7.10
C CYS A 61 1.87 -6.47 7.84
N MET A 62 0.77 -5.72 7.73
CA MET A 62 -0.53 -6.10 8.33
C MET A 62 -0.91 -7.54 7.96
N ILE A 63 -0.63 -7.93 6.72
CA ILE A 63 -0.72 -9.31 6.25
C ILE A 63 0.54 -10.03 6.77
N ASP A 64 0.43 -10.68 7.93
CA ASP A 64 1.54 -11.34 8.64
C ASP A 64 1.76 -12.82 8.26
N ARG A 65 1.11 -13.27 7.18
CA ARG A 65 1.14 -14.65 6.68
C ARG A 65 1.48 -14.67 5.19
N ARG A 66 1.82 -15.85 4.67
CA ARG A 66 2.19 -16.02 3.26
C ARG A 66 0.98 -15.73 2.35
N MET A 67 1.07 -14.66 1.57
CA MET A 67 0.01 -14.18 0.67
C MET A 67 0.53 -13.76 -0.71
N GLY A 68 1.79 -14.09 -1.03
CA GLY A 68 2.43 -13.70 -2.28
C GLY A 68 2.84 -12.23 -2.29
N ILE A 69 3.09 -11.64 -1.11
CA ILE A 69 3.44 -10.22 -0.96
C ILE A 69 4.92 -9.99 -0.66
N HIS A 70 5.78 -10.98 -0.92
CA HIS A 70 7.24 -10.79 -0.94
C HIS A 70 7.67 -9.90 -2.12
N GLY A 71 8.85 -9.31 -2.06
CA GLY A 71 9.31 -8.37 -3.08
C GLY A 71 9.03 -6.94 -2.64
N HIS A 72 8.17 -6.23 -3.37
CA HIS A 72 7.94 -4.80 -3.19
C HIS A 72 6.43 -4.47 -3.00
N PRO A 73 5.79 -4.99 -1.95
CA PRO A 73 4.35 -4.82 -1.76
C PRO A 73 4.02 -3.34 -1.51
N LEU A 74 2.98 -2.84 -2.18
CA LEU A 74 2.56 -1.44 -2.14
C LEU A 74 2.35 -0.90 -0.72
N GLU A 75 1.79 -1.73 0.18
CA GLU A 75 1.58 -1.37 1.59
C GLU A 75 2.88 -0.89 2.25
N ILE A 76 3.95 -1.67 2.13
CA ILE A 76 5.26 -1.28 2.67
C ILE A 76 5.77 -0.03 1.96
N GLN A 77 5.60 0.09 0.65
CA GLN A 77 6.12 1.24 -0.09
C GLN A 77 5.41 2.54 0.29
N ALA A 78 4.08 2.49 0.48
CA ALA A 78 3.28 3.63 0.91
C ALA A 78 3.60 4.05 2.35
N LEU A 79 3.74 3.09 3.26
CA LEU A 79 4.15 3.35 4.64
C LEU A 79 5.58 3.88 4.71
N PHE A 80 6.49 3.35 3.89
CA PHE A 80 7.88 3.79 3.84
C PHE A 80 7.98 5.23 3.36
N TYR A 81 7.26 5.58 2.28
CA TYR A 81 7.18 6.95 1.82
C TYR A 81 6.64 7.90 2.89
N SER A 82 5.56 7.51 3.58
CA SER A 82 4.97 8.27 4.68
C SER A 82 5.96 8.47 5.84
N ALA A 83 6.65 7.40 6.26
CA ALA A 83 7.66 7.45 7.31
C ALA A 83 8.86 8.33 6.92
N LEU A 84 9.35 8.26 5.68
CA LEU A 84 10.42 9.14 5.17
C LEU A 84 10.01 10.62 5.22
N ARG A 85 8.77 10.93 4.83
CA ARG A 85 8.26 12.31 4.92
C ARG A 85 8.20 12.80 6.37
N CYS A 86 7.67 11.97 7.26
CA CYS A 86 7.58 12.27 8.69
C CYS A 86 8.98 12.46 9.30
N ALA A 87 9.91 11.54 9.03
CA ALA A 87 11.26 11.60 9.53
C ALA A 87 12.01 12.86 9.06
N ARG A 88 11.83 13.26 7.80
CA ARG A 88 12.42 14.50 7.27
C ARG A 88 11.99 15.75 8.06
N GLU A 89 10.75 15.76 8.57
CA GLU A 89 10.22 16.87 9.38
C GLU A 89 10.73 16.84 10.83
N MET A 90 11.06 15.66 11.36
CA MET A 90 11.42 15.47 12.78
C MET A 90 12.94 15.38 13.04
N LEU A 91 13.75 15.07 12.03
CA LEU A 91 15.19 14.90 12.18
C LEU A 91 15.88 16.24 12.49
N ILE A 92 16.66 16.28 13.57
CA ILE A 92 17.52 17.42 13.88
C ILE A 92 18.67 17.43 12.87
N VAL A 93 18.79 18.52 12.12
CA VAL A 93 19.82 18.68 11.08
C VAL A 93 21.11 19.20 11.69
N ASN A 94 22.17 18.41 11.58
CA ASN A 94 23.53 18.75 11.98
C ASN A 94 24.55 18.05 11.06
N ASP A 95 25.84 18.19 11.35
CA ASP A 95 26.90 17.60 10.51
C ASP A 95 26.85 16.06 10.42
N GLU A 96 26.31 15.37 11.43
CA GLU A 96 26.14 13.91 11.42
C GLU A 96 24.92 13.47 10.60
N THR A 97 23.85 14.26 10.59
CA THR A 97 22.57 13.88 9.98
C THR A 97 22.36 14.44 8.57
N LYS A 98 23.17 15.40 8.12
CA LYS A 98 23.03 16.02 6.78
C LYS A 98 23.02 15.01 5.63
N ASN A 99 23.87 13.99 5.69
CA ASN A 99 23.94 12.95 4.66
C ASN A 99 22.68 12.07 4.67
N LEU A 100 22.15 11.76 5.85
CA LEU A 100 20.90 11.01 6.00
C LEU A 100 19.72 11.81 5.44
N VAL A 101 19.66 13.12 5.71
CA VAL A 101 18.61 14.01 5.15
C VAL A 101 18.69 14.06 3.63
N ALA A 102 19.90 14.13 3.05
CA ALA A 102 20.08 14.05 1.60
C ALA A 102 19.60 12.69 1.04
N ALA A 103 19.94 11.59 1.69
CA ALA A 103 19.48 10.25 1.31
C ALA A 103 17.96 10.12 1.35
N ILE A 104 17.30 10.65 2.39
CA ILE A 104 15.84 10.71 2.50
C ILE A 104 15.23 11.47 1.33
N ASN A 105 15.75 12.65 0.99
CA ASN A 105 15.21 13.47 -0.11
C ASN A 105 15.37 12.80 -1.48
N ASN A 106 16.52 12.18 -1.72
CA ASN A 106 16.78 11.42 -2.94
C ASN A 106 15.84 10.20 -3.04
N ARG A 107 15.68 9.46 -1.94
CA ARG A 107 14.79 8.30 -1.88
C ARG A 107 13.33 8.69 -2.06
N LEU A 108 12.86 9.77 -1.42
CA LEU A 108 11.50 10.30 -1.61
C LEU A 108 11.21 10.61 -3.08
N SER A 109 12.17 11.24 -3.76
CA SER A 109 12.04 11.59 -5.19
C SER A 109 11.95 10.32 -6.05
N ALA A 110 12.92 9.41 -5.90
CA ALA A 110 12.97 8.16 -6.66
C ALA A 110 11.76 7.25 -6.41
N LEU A 111 11.36 7.07 -5.15
CA LEU A 111 10.21 6.24 -4.78
C LEU A 111 8.90 6.83 -5.31
N SER A 112 8.71 8.15 -5.22
CA SER A 112 7.50 8.78 -5.75
C SER A 112 7.38 8.64 -7.26
N PHE A 113 8.48 8.81 -8.00
CA PHE A 113 8.50 8.58 -9.44
C PHE A 113 8.16 7.12 -9.75
N HIS A 114 8.85 6.18 -9.09
CA HIS A 114 8.70 4.76 -9.34
C HIS A 114 7.26 4.26 -9.09
N ILE A 115 6.66 4.63 -7.96
CA ILE A 115 5.27 4.22 -7.65
C ILE A 115 4.27 4.87 -8.61
N ARG A 116 4.40 6.17 -8.91
CA ARG A 116 3.47 6.85 -9.80
C ARG A 116 3.49 6.32 -11.23
N GLU A 117 4.67 5.95 -11.71
CA GLU A 117 4.85 5.51 -13.10
C GLU A 117 4.55 4.03 -13.27
N TYR A 118 5.07 3.18 -12.38
CA TYR A 118 5.10 1.74 -12.60
C TYR A 118 4.06 0.94 -11.81
N TYR A 119 3.51 1.50 -10.72
CA TYR A 119 2.46 0.83 -9.95
C TYR A 119 1.07 1.26 -10.37
N TRP A 120 0.92 2.42 -11.02
CA TRP A 120 -0.39 2.91 -11.44
C TRP A 120 -0.99 2.06 -12.56
N VAL A 121 -2.22 1.60 -12.36
CA VAL A 121 -3.02 0.92 -13.38
C VAL A 121 -4.37 1.60 -13.55
N ASP A 122 -4.67 1.91 -14.81
CA ASP A 122 -5.98 2.33 -15.31
C ASP A 122 -6.21 1.63 -16.67
N MET A 123 -7.38 1.82 -17.29
CA MET A 123 -7.68 1.20 -18.58
C MET A 123 -6.65 1.55 -19.67
N ARG A 124 -6.03 2.74 -19.60
CA ARG A 124 -5.00 3.14 -20.58
C ARG A 124 -3.72 2.38 -20.36
N LYS A 125 -3.27 2.25 -19.10
CA LYS A 125 -2.07 1.48 -18.76
C LYS A 125 -2.26 -0.01 -19.04
N ILE A 126 -3.43 -0.59 -18.78
CA ILE A 126 -3.73 -1.99 -19.15
C ILE A 126 -3.55 -2.19 -20.66
N ASN A 127 -4.13 -1.30 -21.47
CA ASN A 127 -3.97 -1.34 -22.93
C ASN A 127 -2.52 -1.10 -23.42
N GLU A 128 -1.69 -0.44 -22.62
CA GLU A 128 -0.26 -0.29 -22.88
C GLU A 128 0.48 -1.61 -22.59
N ILE A 129 0.23 -2.23 -21.43
CA ILE A 129 0.84 -3.50 -21.02
C ILE A 129 0.46 -4.62 -22.00
N TYR A 130 -0.78 -4.66 -22.49
CA TYR A 130 -1.21 -5.60 -23.55
C TYR A 130 -0.39 -5.51 -24.84
N ARG A 131 0.30 -4.39 -25.08
CA ARG A 131 1.11 -4.13 -26.27
C ARG A 131 2.61 -4.18 -25.99
N TYR A 132 3.02 -4.60 -24.79
CA TYR A 132 4.44 -4.75 -24.48
C TYR A 132 5.10 -5.77 -25.39
N ASN A 133 6.27 -5.42 -25.90
CA ASN A 133 7.19 -6.41 -26.41
C ASN A 133 7.96 -7.00 -25.22
N THR A 134 8.36 -8.26 -25.36
CA THR A 134 9.17 -8.99 -24.38
C THR A 134 10.63 -8.94 -24.77
N GLU A 135 11.51 -9.30 -23.83
CA GLU A 135 12.97 -9.37 -24.04
C GLU A 135 13.60 -8.03 -24.49
N GLU A 136 13.02 -6.89 -24.10
CA GLU A 136 13.60 -5.58 -24.37
C GLU A 136 14.88 -5.38 -23.54
N TYR A 137 16.02 -5.15 -24.21
CA TYR A 137 17.30 -4.86 -23.56
C TYR A 137 17.83 -3.49 -24.03
N SER A 138 17.34 -2.43 -23.38
CA SER A 138 17.74 -1.05 -23.64
C SER A 138 17.39 -0.15 -22.45
N THR A 139 18.11 0.97 -22.29
CA THR A 139 17.71 2.04 -21.35
C THR A 139 16.40 2.72 -21.77
N ASP A 140 16.06 2.63 -23.05
CA ASP A 140 14.84 3.20 -23.65
C ASP A 140 13.69 2.18 -23.74
N ALA A 141 13.84 1.02 -23.09
CA ALA A 141 12.80 0.00 -23.04
C ALA A 141 11.50 0.54 -22.42
N VAL A 142 10.38 0.23 -23.06
CA VAL A 142 9.04 0.53 -22.54
C VAL A 142 8.71 -0.50 -21.45
N ASN A 143 8.97 -1.78 -21.73
CA ASN A 143 8.74 -2.88 -20.80
C ASN A 143 9.93 -3.09 -19.86
N LYS A 144 10.18 -2.12 -18.97
CA LYS A 144 11.37 -2.10 -18.09
C LYS A 144 11.52 -3.30 -17.15
N PHE A 145 10.41 -3.99 -16.87
CA PHE A 145 10.37 -5.13 -15.95
C PHE A 145 10.20 -6.46 -16.68
N ASN A 146 10.21 -6.47 -18.02
CA ASN A 146 9.97 -7.66 -18.82
C ASN A 146 8.67 -8.40 -18.42
N ILE A 147 7.59 -7.64 -18.27
CA ILE A 147 6.26 -8.15 -17.95
C ILE A 147 5.67 -8.81 -19.18
N TYR A 148 5.20 -10.04 -19.00
CA TYR A 148 4.47 -10.78 -20.03
C TYR A 148 3.00 -10.33 -20.03
N PRO A 149 2.42 -9.91 -21.17
CA PRO A 149 1.02 -9.47 -21.25
C PRO A 149 0.01 -10.50 -20.69
N ASP A 150 0.32 -11.78 -20.80
CA ASP A 150 -0.51 -12.89 -20.29
C ASP A 150 -0.65 -12.92 -18.76
N GLN A 151 0.13 -12.10 -18.03
CA GLN A 151 -0.04 -11.92 -16.59
C GLN A 151 -1.24 -11.06 -16.22
N ILE A 152 -1.80 -10.29 -17.17
CA ILE A 152 -3.02 -9.52 -16.93
C ILE A 152 -4.16 -10.52 -16.65
N PRO A 153 -4.72 -10.53 -15.43
CA PRO A 153 -5.70 -11.54 -15.10
C PRO A 153 -7.04 -11.21 -15.77
N SER A 154 -7.79 -12.25 -16.12
CA SER A 154 -9.06 -12.12 -16.87
C SER A 154 -10.09 -11.23 -16.19
N TRP A 155 -10.08 -11.17 -14.86
CA TRP A 155 -11.01 -10.34 -14.09
C TRP A 155 -10.72 -8.83 -14.20
N LEU A 156 -9.48 -8.41 -14.49
CA LEU A 156 -9.06 -7.01 -14.33
C LEU A 156 -9.72 -6.08 -15.33
N VAL A 157 -9.82 -6.49 -16.60
CA VAL A 157 -10.38 -5.65 -17.66
C VAL A 157 -11.84 -5.33 -17.40
N ASP A 158 -12.61 -6.31 -16.93
CA ASP A 158 -14.03 -6.13 -16.59
C ASP A 158 -14.18 -5.37 -15.26
N TRP A 159 -13.22 -5.54 -14.34
CA TRP A 159 -13.27 -4.93 -13.03
C TRP A 159 -12.82 -3.47 -13.00
N ILE A 160 -11.96 -3.00 -13.90
CA ILE A 160 -11.55 -1.60 -13.87
C ILE A 160 -12.63 -0.67 -14.49
N PRO A 161 -13.01 0.45 -13.84
CA PRO A 161 -13.98 1.38 -14.41
C PRO A 161 -13.35 2.25 -15.51
N GLU A 162 -14.19 2.88 -16.33
CA GLU A 162 -13.73 3.84 -17.35
C GLU A 162 -13.01 5.05 -16.74
N GLU A 163 -13.54 5.55 -15.61
CA GLU A 163 -12.96 6.64 -14.83
C GLU A 163 -12.48 6.14 -13.47
N GLY A 164 -11.19 5.86 -13.37
CA GLY A 164 -10.57 5.41 -12.13
C GLY A 164 -9.30 4.64 -12.38
N GLY A 165 -8.70 4.15 -11.31
CA GLY A 165 -7.48 3.35 -11.33
C GLY A 165 -6.92 3.19 -9.94
N TYR A 166 -5.88 2.40 -9.79
CA TYR A 166 -5.25 2.15 -8.50
C TYR A 166 -3.77 1.87 -8.65
N LEU A 167 -3.08 1.82 -7.52
CA LEU A 167 -1.72 1.31 -7.45
C LEU A 167 -1.79 -0.20 -7.22
N ILE A 168 -1.17 -1.00 -8.10
CA ILE A 168 -1.11 -2.46 -8.03
C ILE A 168 -0.45 -2.93 -6.74
N GLY A 169 -0.68 -4.20 -6.38
CA GLY A 169 -0.19 -4.77 -5.13
C GLY A 169 1.32 -4.93 -5.05
N ASN A 170 1.98 -5.26 -6.15
CA ASN A 170 3.40 -5.57 -6.18
C ASN A 170 3.97 -5.46 -7.60
N LEU A 171 5.27 -5.17 -7.69
CA LEU A 171 6.01 -5.13 -8.95
C LEU A 171 7.43 -5.67 -8.73
N GLN A 172 7.81 -6.66 -9.52
CA GLN A 172 9.11 -7.31 -9.49
C GLN A 172 9.59 -7.59 -10.92
N PRO A 173 10.88 -7.95 -11.12
CA PRO A 173 11.34 -8.44 -12.42
C PRO A 173 10.46 -9.61 -12.91
N ALA A 174 9.90 -9.44 -14.10
CA ALA A 174 8.97 -10.36 -14.75
C ALA A 174 7.70 -10.70 -13.97
N HIS A 175 7.28 -9.89 -12.99
CA HIS A 175 6.07 -10.16 -12.22
C HIS A 175 5.32 -8.89 -11.78
N MET A 176 4.03 -8.83 -12.09
CA MET A 176 3.09 -7.83 -11.58
C MET A 176 1.94 -8.49 -10.82
N ASP A 177 1.73 -8.07 -9.57
CA ASP A 177 0.56 -8.48 -8.80
C ASP A 177 -0.53 -7.43 -8.94
N PHE A 178 -1.51 -7.72 -9.80
CA PHE A 178 -2.62 -6.82 -10.08
C PHE A 178 -3.66 -6.75 -8.96
N ARG A 179 -3.58 -7.52 -7.88
CA ARG A 179 -4.57 -7.41 -6.79
C ARG A 179 -4.61 -5.99 -6.22
N PHE A 180 -5.81 -5.50 -5.93
CA PHE A 180 -6.02 -4.26 -5.20
C PHE A 180 -5.74 -4.49 -3.72
N PHE A 181 -4.86 -3.68 -3.12
CA PHE A 181 -4.62 -3.70 -1.67
C PHE A 181 -5.06 -2.37 -1.06
N THR A 182 -6.00 -2.46 -0.12
CA THR A 182 -6.70 -1.29 0.41
C THR A 182 -5.77 -0.37 1.18
N LEU A 183 -5.03 -0.89 2.16
CA LEU A 183 -4.17 -0.07 3.02
C LEU A 183 -3.12 0.69 2.20
N GLY A 184 -2.43 0.02 1.27
CA GLY A 184 -1.43 0.64 0.40
C GLY A 184 -2.00 1.79 -0.44
N ASN A 185 -3.17 1.60 -1.06
CA ASN A 185 -3.84 2.64 -1.85
C ASN A 185 -4.30 3.83 -0.98
N LEU A 186 -4.87 3.56 0.19
CA LEU A 186 -5.29 4.62 1.12
C LEU A 186 -4.10 5.42 1.65
N TRP A 187 -3.01 4.74 2.02
CA TRP A 187 -1.79 5.43 2.47
C TRP A 187 -1.08 6.18 1.36
N ALA A 188 -1.21 5.75 0.10
CA ALA A 188 -0.73 6.55 -1.03
C ALA A 188 -1.49 7.88 -1.15
N ILE A 189 -2.80 7.89 -0.89
CA ILE A 189 -3.61 9.12 -0.81
C ILE A 189 -3.17 9.95 0.39
N VAL A 190 -3.17 9.38 1.59
CA VAL A 190 -2.89 10.08 2.87
C VAL A 190 -1.51 10.75 2.84
N SER A 191 -0.50 10.02 2.38
CA SER A 191 0.87 10.51 2.30
C SER A 191 1.16 11.38 1.06
N SER A 192 0.19 11.61 0.18
CA SER A 192 0.38 12.27 -1.13
C SER A 192 1.48 11.62 -2.00
N LEU A 193 1.62 10.30 -1.89
CA LEU A 193 2.50 9.51 -2.75
C LEU A 193 1.99 9.55 -4.20
N GLY A 194 0.70 9.29 -4.42
CA GLY A 194 0.06 9.44 -5.73
C GLY A 194 -0.14 10.90 -6.12
N THR A 195 -0.22 11.19 -7.42
CA THR A 195 -0.65 12.51 -7.92
C THR A 195 -2.11 12.79 -7.57
N SER A 196 -2.56 14.05 -7.65
CA SER A 196 -3.96 14.41 -7.38
C SER A 196 -4.94 13.57 -8.23
N LYS A 197 -4.64 13.40 -9.52
CA LYS A 197 -5.45 12.60 -10.45
C LYS A 197 -5.49 11.11 -10.06
N GLN A 198 -4.35 10.55 -9.65
CA GLN A 198 -4.29 9.15 -9.22
C GLN A 198 -5.07 8.93 -7.92
N ASN A 199 -4.92 9.84 -6.95
CA ASN A 199 -5.61 9.77 -5.68
C ASN A 199 -7.14 9.89 -5.84
N GLU A 200 -7.60 10.77 -6.74
CA GLU A 200 -9.00 10.83 -7.14
C GLU A 200 -9.45 9.56 -7.85
N GLY A 201 -8.63 9.04 -8.77
CA GLY A 201 -8.90 7.78 -9.47
C GLY A 201 -9.05 6.57 -8.55
N ILE A 202 -8.29 6.51 -7.45
CA ILE A 202 -8.43 5.46 -6.41
C ILE A 202 -9.80 5.55 -5.74
N LEU A 203 -10.24 6.75 -5.34
CA LEU A 203 -11.56 6.91 -4.71
C LEU A 203 -12.69 6.65 -5.69
N ASN A 204 -12.54 7.06 -6.96
CA ASN A 204 -13.52 6.77 -8.01
C ASN A 204 -13.63 5.26 -8.27
N LEU A 205 -12.51 4.52 -8.25
CA LEU A 205 -12.52 3.06 -8.31
C LEU A 205 -13.28 2.46 -7.12
N ILE A 206 -12.97 2.91 -5.90
CA ILE A 206 -13.64 2.40 -4.69
C ILE A 206 -15.15 2.65 -4.74
N GLU A 207 -15.55 3.81 -5.23
CA GLU A 207 -16.96 4.16 -5.42
C GLU A 207 -17.64 3.33 -6.52
N ALA A 208 -16.97 3.14 -7.66
CA ALA A 208 -17.48 2.36 -8.80
C ALA A 208 -17.51 0.85 -8.54
N ARG A 209 -16.69 0.35 -7.61
CA ARG A 209 -16.61 -1.05 -7.16
C ARG A 209 -16.96 -1.19 -5.68
N TRP A 210 -17.93 -0.39 -5.25
CA TRP A 210 -18.37 -0.33 -3.86
C TRP A 210 -18.76 -1.70 -3.32
N ASP A 211 -19.57 -2.46 -4.06
CA ASP A 211 -20.05 -3.76 -3.60
C ASP A 211 -18.92 -4.80 -3.47
N ASP A 212 -17.91 -4.72 -4.33
CA ASP A 212 -16.73 -5.59 -4.22
C ASP A 212 -15.84 -5.17 -3.05
N LEU A 213 -15.53 -3.89 -2.88
CA LEU A 213 -14.51 -3.43 -1.92
C LEU A 213 -15.06 -3.14 -0.51
N MET A 214 -16.34 -2.82 -0.40
CA MET A 214 -17.04 -2.60 0.87
C MET A 214 -17.88 -3.81 1.26
N GLY A 215 -18.52 -4.50 0.30
CA GLY A 215 -19.41 -5.62 0.58
C GLY A 215 -20.47 -5.29 1.62
N HIS A 216 -20.70 -6.22 2.56
CA HIS A 216 -21.57 -6.01 3.73
C HIS A 216 -20.85 -5.46 4.96
N MET A 217 -19.52 -5.33 4.90
CA MET A 217 -18.71 -4.80 6.00
C MET A 217 -17.45 -4.15 5.41
N PRO A 218 -17.25 -2.83 5.59
CA PRO A 218 -16.06 -2.15 5.11
C PRO A 218 -14.83 -2.56 5.94
N LEU A 219 -13.62 -2.66 5.39
CA LEU A 219 -13.26 -2.72 3.97
C LEU A 219 -12.58 -4.05 3.68
N LYS A 220 -12.69 -4.56 2.44
CA LYS A 220 -11.82 -5.66 2.02
C LYS A 220 -10.36 -5.29 2.21
N ILE A 221 -9.54 -6.21 2.71
CA ILE A 221 -8.09 -5.98 2.82
C ILE A 221 -7.41 -6.01 1.46
N CYS A 222 -7.84 -6.92 0.59
CA CYS A 222 -7.43 -6.99 -0.81
C CYS A 222 -8.56 -7.53 -1.71
N TYR A 223 -8.41 -7.37 -3.01
CA TYR A 223 -9.34 -7.92 -4.01
C TYR A 223 -8.61 -8.29 -5.32
N PRO A 224 -8.99 -9.40 -5.98
CA PRO A 224 -9.85 -10.48 -5.48
C PRO A 224 -9.11 -11.40 -4.50
N ALA A 225 -9.83 -12.36 -3.93
CA ALA A 225 -9.21 -13.47 -3.21
C ALA A 225 -8.52 -14.45 -4.18
N LEU A 226 -7.45 -15.09 -3.71
CA LEU A 226 -6.81 -16.23 -4.35
C LEU A 226 -7.69 -17.47 -4.14
N GLU A 227 -7.97 -18.19 -5.23
CA GLU A 227 -8.83 -19.39 -5.21
C GLU A 227 -8.09 -20.61 -5.79
N TYR A 228 -8.64 -21.81 -5.56
CA TYR A 228 -8.17 -23.07 -6.16
C TYR A 228 -6.64 -23.27 -6.11
N GLU A 229 -5.99 -23.41 -7.27
CA GLU A 229 -4.54 -23.63 -7.38
C GLU A 229 -3.72 -22.40 -6.98
N GLU A 230 -4.22 -21.18 -7.25
CA GLU A 230 -3.54 -19.97 -6.81
C GLU A 230 -3.45 -19.92 -5.28
N TRP A 231 -4.54 -20.26 -4.59
CA TRP A 231 -4.54 -20.38 -3.13
C TRP A 231 -3.54 -21.44 -2.65
N ARG A 232 -3.55 -22.64 -3.26
CA ARG A 232 -2.63 -23.74 -2.87
C ARG A 232 -1.17 -23.34 -3.04
N ILE A 233 -0.83 -22.74 -4.18
CA ILE A 233 0.55 -22.41 -4.56
C ILE A 233 1.07 -21.19 -3.80
N ILE A 234 0.30 -20.09 -3.80
CA ILE A 234 0.76 -18.80 -3.26
C ILE A 234 0.75 -18.82 -1.75
N THR A 235 -0.33 -19.29 -1.12
CA THR A 235 -0.45 -19.31 0.35
C THR A 235 0.24 -20.54 0.97
N GLY A 236 0.49 -21.58 0.18
CA GLY A 236 0.93 -22.88 0.70
C GLY A 236 -0.20 -23.66 1.36
N SER A 237 -1.43 -23.52 0.84
CA SER A 237 -2.65 -24.11 1.42
C SER A 237 -2.91 -23.67 2.86
N ASP A 238 -2.70 -22.39 3.17
CA ASP A 238 -2.87 -21.84 4.52
C ASP A 238 -4.36 -21.86 4.94
N PRO A 239 -4.74 -22.64 5.97
CA PRO A 239 -6.13 -22.83 6.34
C PRO A 239 -6.77 -21.58 6.98
N LYS A 240 -5.99 -20.58 7.41
CA LYS A 240 -6.53 -19.31 7.92
C LYS A 240 -6.91 -18.36 6.76
N ASN A 241 -6.20 -18.48 5.64
CA ASN A 241 -6.36 -17.65 4.45
C ASN A 241 -7.14 -18.37 3.34
N THR A 242 -8.20 -19.10 3.71
CA THR A 242 -9.14 -19.63 2.70
C THR A 242 -9.72 -18.50 1.85
N PRO A 243 -10.23 -18.78 0.63
CA PRO A 243 -10.84 -17.75 -0.21
C PRO A 243 -11.85 -16.90 0.55
N TRP A 244 -11.67 -15.59 0.48
CA TRP A 244 -12.52 -14.58 1.12
C TRP A 244 -12.51 -14.57 2.65
N SER A 245 -11.43 -15.09 3.25
CA SER A 245 -11.20 -15.14 4.70
C SER A 245 -9.90 -14.45 5.09
N TYR A 246 -9.90 -13.83 6.27
CA TYR A 246 -8.72 -13.23 6.90
C TYR A 246 -7.96 -12.30 5.93
N HIS A 247 -6.69 -12.57 5.59
CA HIS A 247 -5.94 -11.74 4.64
C HIS A 247 -6.31 -11.96 3.18
N ASN A 248 -6.94 -13.08 2.85
CA ASN A 248 -7.26 -13.46 1.49
C ASN A 248 -8.65 -12.93 1.08
N GLY A 249 -8.80 -11.61 1.02
CA GLY A 249 -10.02 -10.94 0.59
C GLY A 249 -11.11 -10.79 1.67
N GLY A 250 -10.78 -11.04 2.94
CA GLY A 250 -11.65 -10.76 4.08
C GLY A 250 -11.88 -9.27 4.30
N SER A 251 -12.95 -8.93 5.00
CA SER A 251 -13.32 -7.55 5.37
C SER A 251 -12.81 -7.19 6.77
N TRP A 252 -12.11 -6.07 6.89
CA TRP A 252 -11.42 -5.63 8.10
C TRP A 252 -11.95 -4.26 8.56
N PRO A 253 -12.78 -4.21 9.63
CA PRO A 253 -13.32 -2.96 10.16
C PRO A 253 -12.25 -1.93 10.55
N THR A 254 -11.06 -2.39 10.94
CA THR A 254 -9.93 -1.50 11.27
C THR A 254 -9.50 -0.61 10.11
N LEU A 255 -9.79 -0.96 8.85
CA LEU A 255 -9.44 -0.15 7.67
C LEU A 255 -10.33 1.10 7.50
N LEU A 256 -11.42 1.20 8.27
CA LEU A 256 -12.41 2.27 8.15
C LEU A 256 -11.82 3.65 8.46
N TRP A 257 -10.88 3.75 9.41
CA TRP A 257 -10.30 5.05 9.78
C TRP A 257 -9.33 5.57 8.73
N GLN A 258 -8.55 4.70 8.07
CA GLN A 258 -7.68 5.07 6.96
C GLN A 258 -8.52 5.50 5.76
N PHE A 259 -9.63 4.81 5.49
CA PHE A 259 -10.56 5.18 4.42
C PHE A 259 -11.18 6.56 4.70
N THR A 260 -11.61 6.77 5.94
CA THR A 260 -12.15 8.06 6.40
C THR A 260 -11.12 9.18 6.23
N LEU A 261 -9.87 8.95 6.62
CA LEU A 261 -8.79 9.94 6.47
C LEU A 261 -8.51 10.28 4.99
N ALA A 262 -8.49 9.27 4.12
CA ALA A 262 -8.32 9.48 2.68
C ALA A 262 -9.48 10.28 2.08
N CYS A 263 -10.72 9.96 2.45
CA CYS A 263 -11.92 10.68 2.02
C CYS A 263 -11.90 12.16 2.45
N ILE A 264 -11.58 12.43 3.72
CA ILE A 264 -11.48 13.81 4.25
C ILE A 264 -10.39 14.58 3.49
N LYS A 265 -9.21 13.98 3.30
CA LYS A 265 -8.10 14.62 2.57
C LYS A 265 -8.48 14.97 1.12
N MET A 266 -9.34 14.18 0.49
CA MET A 266 -9.80 14.39 -0.88
C MET A 266 -11.09 15.19 -0.98
N GLY A 267 -11.63 15.69 0.14
CA GLY A 267 -12.87 16.48 0.14
C GLY A 267 -14.13 15.68 -0.21
N LYS A 268 -14.12 14.36 0.05
CA LYS A 268 -15.25 13.43 -0.17
C LYS A 268 -15.79 12.81 1.14
N PRO A 269 -16.15 13.60 2.17
CA PRO A 269 -16.59 13.07 3.46
C PRO A 269 -17.87 12.20 3.39
N GLU A 270 -18.71 12.40 2.38
CA GLU A 270 -19.92 11.61 2.13
C GLU A 270 -19.61 10.12 1.87
N LEU A 271 -18.49 9.80 1.22
CA LEU A 271 -18.05 8.42 1.04
C LEU A 271 -17.69 7.77 2.37
N ALA A 272 -17.00 8.50 3.25
CA ALA A 272 -16.70 8.03 4.59
C ALA A 272 -17.97 7.81 5.41
N GLN A 273 -18.92 8.75 5.36
CA GLN A 273 -20.22 8.61 6.04
C GLN A 273 -21.00 7.39 5.54
N LYS A 274 -20.99 7.12 4.23
CA LYS A 274 -21.61 5.91 3.65
C LYS A 274 -20.97 4.63 4.18
N ALA A 275 -19.64 4.58 4.29
CA ALA A 275 -18.94 3.42 4.86
C ALA A 275 -19.19 3.26 6.36
N VAL A 276 -19.19 4.36 7.13
CA VAL A 276 -19.49 4.35 8.57
C VAL A 276 -20.92 3.84 8.81
N ALA A 277 -21.90 4.38 8.07
CA ALA A 277 -23.30 3.94 8.18
C ALA A 277 -23.45 2.45 7.90
N LEU A 278 -22.71 1.90 6.93
CA LEU A 278 -22.68 0.46 6.66
C LEU A 278 -22.12 -0.33 7.84
N ALA A 279 -20.98 0.08 8.42
CA ALA A 279 -20.38 -0.60 9.57
C ALA A 279 -21.28 -0.55 10.81
N GLU A 280 -21.91 0.61 11.08
CA GLU A 280 -22.81 0.83 12.22
C GLU A 280 -24.02 -0.10 12.22
N THR A 281 -24.42 -0.62 11.04
CA THR A 281 -25.54 -1.56 10.96
C THR A 281 -25.29 -2.87 11.67
N ARG A 282 -24.03 -3.27 11.93
CA ARG A 282 -23.69 -4.62 12.40
C ARG A 282 -22.55 -4.70 13.42
N LEU A 283 -21.55 -3.83 13.33
CA LEU A 283 -20.29 -3.99 14.07
C LEU A 283 -20.48 -4.12 15.59
N SER A 284 -21.37 -3.31 16.18
CA SER A 284 -21.70 -3.38 17.60
C SER A 284 -22.54 -4.61 17.97
N MET A 285 -23.46 -5.06 17.09
CA MET A 285 -24.30 -6.24 17.35
C MET A 285 -23.47 -7.52 17.30
N ASP A 286 -22.47 -7.55 16.42
CA ASP A 286 -21.54 -8.67 16.26
C ASP A 286 -20.39 -8.65 17.30
N GLN A 287 -20.42 -7.72 18.26
CA GLN A 287 -19.43 -7.58 19.34
C GLN A 287 -17.99 -7.29 18.88
N TRP A 288 -17.84 -6.41 17.89
CA TRP A 288 -16.55 -5.92 17.40
C TRP A 288 -15.60 -7.04 16.93
N PRO A 289 -15.98 -7.86 15.94
CA PRO A 289 -15.10 -8.89 15.40
C PRO A 289 -13.81 -8.30 14.83
N GLU A 290 -12.73 -9.08 14.87
CA GLU A 290 -11.45 -8.72 14.27
C GLU A 290 -11.58 -8.50 12.75
N TYR A 291 -12.28 -9.40 12.08
CA TYR A 291 -12.52 -9.38 10.65
C TYR A 291 -13.80 -10.17 10.31
N TYR A 292 -14.25 -10.07 9.07
CA TYR A 292 -15.42 -10.74 8.52
C TYR A 292 -15.06 -11.53 7.27
N ASP A 293 -15.44 -12.80 7.23
CA ASP A 293 -15.42 -13.59 6.00
C ASP A 293 -16.53 -13.13 5.06
N THR A 294 -16.22 -13.02 3.77
CA THR A 294 -17.22 -12.65 2.76
C THR A 294 -17.44 -13.81 1.82
N ARG A 295 -18.24 -14.80 2.22
CA ARG A 295 -18.66 -15.84 1.27
C ARG A 295 -19.55 -15.19 0.20
N ARG A 296 -19.23 -15.42 -1.07
CA ARG A 296 -20.17 -15.19 -2.18
C ARG A 296 -21.37 -16.13 -2.05
#